data_AF-A0A923MR36-F1
#
_entry.id   AF-A0A923MR36-F1
#
_cell.length_a   1.000
_cell.length_b   1.000
_cell.length_c   1.000
_cell.angle_alpha   90.00
_cell.angle_beta   90.00
_cell.angle_gamma   90.00
#
_symmetry.space_group_name_H-M   'P 1'
#
loop_
_entity.id
_entity.type
_entity.pdbx_description
1 polymer ?
#
loop_
_entity_poly.entity_id
_entity_poly.type
_entity_poly.pdbx_seq_one_letter_code
_entity_poly.pdbx_strand_id
1 'polypeptide(L)'
;MSNAKGNRVPGQLPAGREEVEVVEKSSDTSWAMFQALQGQQQRGFEKTRPTGLAVGANHPAASEDITLDDVLVVVRQNNRVCPLPAIWQRLYAYLPNTGPHLPKVPATHAEWSQVPSLQKRAILREHIQWAATQGVLRQVYEALRKLPENKWHHIGE
;
A
#
# COMPACT_ATOMS: atom_id res chain seq x y z
N MET A 1 42.25 47.42 39.76
CA MET A 1 42.86 46.64 40.87
C MET A 1 42.24 45.26 40.88
N SER A 2 43.08 44.21 40.96
CA SER A 2 42.80 42.84 41.45
C SER A 2 41.76 42.00 40.68
N ASN A 3 42.07 40.91 39.95
CA ASN A 3 42.88 39.70 40.17
C ASN A 3 42.22 38.67 41.13
N ALA A 4 41.84 37.49 40.60
CA ALA A 4 41.80 36.15 41.23
C ALA A 4 41.02 35.19 40.31
N LYS A 5 41.62 34.25 39.55
CA LYS A 5 42.33 33.01 39.93
C LYS A 5 41.39 31.88 40.39
N GLY A 6 41.19 30.91 39.50
CA GLY A 6 40.62 29.59 39.78
C GLY A 6 41.10 28.60 38.71
N ASN A 7 41.97 27.69 39.11
CA ASN A 7 42.75 26.77 38.27
C ASN A 7 42.10 25.37 38.27
N ARG A 8 41.93 24.72 37.10
CA ARG A 8 42.04 23.26 36.91
C ARG A 8 41.93 22.88 35.43
N VAL A 9 42.93 22.15 34.95
CA VAL A 9 43.05 21.49 33.63
C VAL A 9 42.91 19.97 33.85
N PRO A 10 42.93 19.09 32.82
CA PRO A 10 41.93 18.81 31.79
C PRO A 10 41.29 17.41 31.99
N GLY A 11 40.00 17.27 31.71
CA GLY A 11 39.40 15.96 31.41
C GLY A 11 39.50 15.70 29.91
N GLN A 12 40.56 15.00 29.50
CA GLN A 12 40.75 14.55 28.12
C GLN A 12 39.63 13.57 27.73
N LEU A 13 38.76 13.99 26.82
CA LEU A 13 37.84 13.10 26.10
C LEU A 13 38.46 12.73 24.74
N PRO A 14 38.37 11.46 24.33
CA PRO A 14 39.09 10.93 23.19
C PRO A 14 38.66 11.56 21.86
N ALA A 15 39.66 11.84 21.04
CA ALA A 15 39.54 12.16 19.63
C ALA A 15 38.69 11.10 18.91
N GLY A 16 37.77 11.55 18.05
CA GLY A 16 37.04 10.67 17.14
C GLY A 16 35.53 10.74 17.24
N ARG A 17 34.94 11.93 17.26
CA ARG A 17 33.61 12.13 16.68
C ARG A 17 33.78 13.14 15.57
N GLU A 18 33.91 12.66 14.34
CA GLU A 18 33.67 13.47 13.15
C GLU A 18 32.31 14.13 13.34
N GLU A 19 32.35 15.45 13.48
CA GLU A 19 31.22 16.32 13.28
C GLU A 19 30.77 16.06 11.83
N VAL A 20 29.73 15.24 11.66
CA VAL A 20 29.11 15.09 10.34
C VAL A 20 28.36 16.39 10.10
N GLU A 21 29.10 17.38 9.61
CA GLU A 21 28.56 18.61 9.07
C GLU A 21 27.67 18.21 7.89
N VAL A 22 26.35 18.18 8.12
CA VAL A 22 25.37 18.05 7.05
C VAL A 22 25.39 19.37 6.30
N VAL A 23 26.35 19.51 5.40
CA VAL A 23 26.32 20.53 4.36
C VAL A 23 25.15 20.14 3.45
N GLU A 24 24.01 20.78 3.66
CA GLU A 24 22.92 20.81 2.70
C GLU A 24 23.44 21.51 1.45
N LYS A 25 24.09 20.75 0.56
CA LYS A 25 24.32 21.18 -0.82
C LYS A 25 22.93 21.44 -1.38
N SER A 26 22.61 22.72 -1.46
CA SER A 26 21.38 23.29 -1.98
C SER A 26 20.91 22.53 -3.20
N SER A 27 19.62 22.19 -3.24
CA SER A 27 18.99 21.36 -4.26
C SER A 27 19.24 21.83 -5.69
N ASP A 28 19.55 23.12 -5.88
CA ASP A 28 20.02 23.72 -7.13
C ASP A 28 21.37 23.16 -7.63
N THR A 29 22.31 22.86 -6.72
CA THR A 29 23.63 22.33 -7.07
C THR A 29 23.52 20.89 -7.58
N SER A 30 22.64 20.10 -6.99
CA SER A 30 22.31 18.74 -7.43
C SER A 30 21.62 18.75 -8.80
N TRP A 31 20.74 19.72 -9.03
CA TRP A 31 20.06 19.89 -10.32
C TRP A 31 21.01 20.36 -11.43
N ALA A 32 21.91 21.29 -11.13
CA ALA A 32 22.91 21.77 -12.07
C ALA A 32 23.91 20.65 -12.46
N MET A 33 24.36 19.83 -11.50
CA MET A 33 25.18 18.65 -11.80
C MET A 33 24.45 17.62 -12.66
N PHE A 34 23.16 17.39 -12.42
CA PHE A 34 22.34 16.49 -13.25
C PHE A 34 22.22 16.99 -14.70
N GLN A 35 22.01 18.29 -14.92
CA GLN A 35 22.00 18.89 -16.26
C GLN A 35 23.37 18.78 -16.96
N ALA A 36 24.46 19.01 -16.23
CA ALA A 36 25.82 18.85 -16.78
C ALA A 36 26.11 17.39 -17.21
N LEU A 37 25.58 16.41 -16.47
CA LEU A 37 25.68 14.99 -16.81
C LEU A 37 24.85 14.59 -18.04
N GLN A 38 23.71 15.24 -18.31
CA GLN A 38 22.91 14.97 -19.52
C GLN A 38 23.69 15.26 -20.82
N GLY A 39 24.56 16.28 -20.83
CA GLY A 39 25.41 16.59 -21.99
C GLY A 39 26.47 15.52 -22.28
N GLN A 40 26.88 14.72 -21.28
CA GLN A 40 27.84 13.62 -21.44
C GLN A 40 27.20 12.27 -21.79
N GLN A 41 25.88 12.14 -21.68
CA GLN A 41 25.17 10.90 -22.04
C GLN A 41 24.96 10.79 -23.56
N GLN A 42 26.06 10.68 -24.32
CA GLN A 42 26.03 10.21 -25.72
C GLN A 42 25.86 8.68 -25.84
N ARG A 43 25.36 8.02 -24.79
CA ARG A 43 24.85 6.65 -24.91
C ARG A 43 23.34 6.75 -24.97
N GLY A 44 22.80 6.79 -26.19
CA GLY A 44 21.37 6.62 -26.39
C GLY A 44 20.91 5.38 -25.61
N PHE A 45 19.91 5.56 -24.75
CA PHE A 45 19.28 4.44 -24.06
C PHE A 45 18.87 3.41 -25.11
N GLU A 46 19.26 2.14 -24.92
CA GLU A 46 18.77 1.08 -25.79
C GLU A 46 17.23 1.15 -25.82
N LYS A 47 16.63 1.10 -27.01
CA LYS A 47 15.17 1.08 -27.15
C LYS A 47 14.64 -0.02 -26.25
N THR A 48 13.92 0.38 -25.20
CA THR A 48 13.34 -0.56 -24.25
C THR A 48 12.45 -1.50 -25.04
N ARG A 49 12.89 -2.75 -25.19
CA ARG A 49 12.02 -3.79 -25.71
C ARG A 49 10.92 -3.97 -24.68
N PRO A 50 9.63 -3.94 -25.06
CA PRO A 50 8.58 -4.24 -24.12
C PRO A 50 8.90 -5.59 -23.53
N THR A 51 9.03 -5.63 -22.21
CA THR A 51 9.25 -6.86 -21.47
C THR A 51 8.13 -7.81 -21.87
N GLY A 52 8.47 -8.88 -22.60
CA GLY A 52 7.54 -9.95 -22.99
C GLY A 52 7.09 -10.81 -21.81
N LEU A 53 7.03 -10.22 -20.61
CA LEU A 53 6.29 -10.81 -19.50
C LEU A 53 4.84 -10.78 -19.93
N ALA A 54 4.33 -11.94 -20.31
CA ALA A 54 2.91 -12.16 -20.46
C ALA A 54 2.21 -11.61 -19.21
N VAL A 55 1.43 -10.55 -19.40
CA VAL A 55 0.50 -10.07 -18.38
C VAL A 55 -0.54 -11.18 -18.24
N GLY A 56 -0.29 -12.12 -17.33
CA GLY A 56 -1.18 -13.23 -17.03
C GLY A 56 -0.80 -14.54 -17.73
N ALA A 57 0.11 -15.31 -17.14
CA ALA A 57 0.21 -16.74 -17.42
C ALA A 57 0.95 -17.47 -16.30
N ASN A 58 0.27 -17.71 -15.16
CA ASN A 58 0.40 -19.00 -14.46
C ASN A 58 -0.75 -19.21 -13.46
N HIS A 59 -1.95 -19.46 -13.97
CA HIS A 59 -2.86 -20.39 -13.29
C HIS A 59 -3.02 -21.58 -14.24
N PRO A 60 -2.71 -22.81 -13.80
CA PRO A 60 -2.96 -23.99 -14.62
C PRO A 60 -4.45 -24.03 -14.96
N ALA A 61 -4.74 -24.06 -16.25
CA ALA A 61 -6.07 -24.24 -16.77
C ALA A 61 -6.66 -25.57 -16.27
N ALA A 62 -7.97 -25.56 -15.99
CA ALA A 62 -8.84 -26.69 -15.66
C ALA A 62 -9.02 -27.07 -14.17
N SER A 63 -9.37 -26.10 -13.34
CA SER A 63 -10.46 -26.34 -12.38
C SER A 63 -11.46 -25.20 -12.45
N GLU A 64 -12.75 -25.52 -12.43
CA GLU A 64 -13.90 -24.59 -12.35
C GLU A 64 -13.90 -23.76 -11.04
N ASP A 65 -12.77 -23.69 -10.35
CA ASP A 65 -12.61 -23.13 -9.02
C ASP A 65 -12.18 -21.68 -9.13
N ILE A 66 -13.09 -20.80 -8.69
CA ILE A 66 -12.85 -19.37 -8.61
C ILE A 66 -11.64 -19.13 -7.71
N THR A 67 -10.59 -18.53 -8.27
CA THR A 67 -9.37 -18.23 -7.51
C THR A 67 -9.52 -16.92 -6.73
N LEU A 68 -8.68 -16.74 -5.71
CA LEU A 68 -8.63 -15.48 -4.95
C LEU A 68 -8.34 -14.29 -5.88
N ASP A 69 -7.45 -14.46 -6.86
CA ASP A 69 -7.07 -13.40 -7.78
C ASP A 69 -8.24 -12.97 -8.66
N ASP A 70 -9.04 -13.93 -9.16
CA ASP A 70 -10.26 -13.64 -9.94
C ASP A 70 -11.24 -12.76 -9.17
N VAL A 71 -11.44 -13.03 -7.87
CA VAL A 71 -12.32 -12.21 -7.02
C VAL A 71 -11.73 -10.82 -6.81
N LEU A 72 -10.42 -10.72 -6.57
CA LEU A 72 -9.73 -9.45 -6.37
C LEU A 72 -9.75 -8.57 -7.63
N VAL A 73 -9.67 -9.17 -8.82
CA VAL A 73 -9.82 -8.46 -10.09
C VAL A 73 -11.21 -7.83 -10.18
N VAL A 74 -12.28 -8.61 -9.93
CA VAL A 74 -13.67 -8.09 -9.99
C VAL A 74 -13.94 -6.96 -8.99
N VAL A 75 -13.36 -7.06 -7.79
CA VAL A 75 -13.50 -6.05 -6.73
C VAL A 75 -12.75 -4.76 -7.03
N ARG A 76 -11.76 -4.78 -7.93
CA ARG A 76 -10.96 -3.60 -8.34
C ARG A 76 -11.40 -2.99 -9.65
N GLN A 77 -12.32 -3.62 -10.39
CA GLN A 77 -12.87 -3.08 -11.62
C GLN A 77 -13.49 -1.69 -11.39
N ASN A 78 -13.47 -0.83 -12.40
CA ASN A 78 -14.10 0.50 -12.38
C ASN A 78 -13.66 1.39 -11.20
N ASN A 79 -12.43 1.25 -10.70
CA ASN A 79 -11.93 1.97 -9.52
C ASN A 79 -12.72 1.71 -8.22
N ARG A 80 -13.37 0.55 -8.12
CA ARG A 80 -14.02 0.09 -6.90
C ARG A 80 -13.02 -0.05 -5.76
N VAL A 81 -13.46 0.31 -4.56
CA VAL A 81 -12.68 0.23 -3.32
C VAL A 81 -13.28 -0.82 -2.40
N CYS A 82 -14.56 -0.67 -2.09
CA CYS A 82 -15.31 -1.61 -1.26
C CYS A 82 -16.82 -1.48 -1.51
N PRO A 83 -17.63 -2.51 -1.20
CA PRO A 83 -19.08 -2.38 -1.22
C PRO A 83 -19.56 -1.45 -0.10
N LEU A 84 -20.76 -0.88 -0.25
CA LEU A 84 -21.38 -0.04 0.78
C LEU A 84 -21.48 -0.79 2.13
N PRO A 85 -21.44 -0.06 3.27
CA PRO A 85 -21.38 -0.65 4.61
C PRO A 85 -22.45 -1.72 4.87
N ALA A 86 -23.70 -1.45 4.48
CA ALA A 86 -24.82 -2.38 4.70
C ALA A 86 -24.63 -3.73 3.97
N ILE A 87 -24.04 -3.71 2.78
CA ILE A 87 -23.76 -4.93 2.01
C ILE A 87 -22.51 -5.61 2.54
N TRP A 88 -21.49 -4.83 2.90
CA TRP A 88 -20.26 -5.35 3.47
C TRP A 88 -20.52 -6.08 4.80
N GLN A 89 -21.40 -5.56 5.65
CA GLN A 89 -21.82 -6.23 6.88
C GLN A 89 -22.51 -7.57 6.60
N ARG A 90 -23.37 -7.64 5.56
CA ARG A 90 -23.99 -8.91 5.15
C ARG A 90 -22.94 -9.91 4.69
N LEU A 91 -22.00 -9.48 3.84
CA LEU A 91 -20.88 -10.34 3.39
C LEU A 91 -20.05 -10.84 4.58
N TYR A 92 -19.79 -9.99 5.57
CA TYR A 92 -19.07 -10.38 6.77
C TYR A 92 -19.84 -11.40 7.61
N ALA A 93 -21.16 -11.26 7.72
CA ALA A 93 -22.01 -12.23 8.42
C ALA A 93 -22.05 -13.62 7.74
N TYR A 94 -21.76 -13.70 6.43
CA TYR A 94 -21.62 -14.97 5.72
C TYR A 94 -20.28 -15.68 5.99
N LEU A 95 -19.28 -14.99 6.54
CA LEU A 95 -17.98 -15.61 6.82
C LEU A 95 -18.08 -16.48 8.08
N PRO A 96 -17.77 -17.78 7.99
CA PRO A 96 -17.68 -18.62 9.18
C PRO A 96 -16.39 -18.32 9.95
N ASN A 97 -16.40 -18.61 11.25
CA ASN A 97 -15.23 -18.54 12.14
C ASN A 97 -14.52 -17.16 12.15
N THR A 98 -15.27 -16.06 12.08
CA THR A 98 -14.70 -14.71 12.21
C THR A 98 -14.09 -14.55 13.60
N GLY A 99 -12.76 -14.64 13.67
CA GLY A 99 -12.00 -14.52 14.91
C GLY A 99 -11.41 -13.13 15.14
N PRO A 100 -10.62 -12.95 16.22
CA PRO A 100 -9.95 -11.68 16.54
C PRO A 100 -8.88 -11.25 15.51
N HIS A 101 -8.52 -12.13 14.58
CA HIS A 101 -7.54 -11.88 13.53
C HIS A 101 -8.13 -11.15 12.31
N LEU A 102 -9.45 -11.09 12.17
CA LEU A 102 -10.12 -10.34 11.11
C LEU A 102 -10.45 -8.93 11.58
N PRO A 103 -10.09 -7.89 10.82
CA PRO A 103 -10.58 -6.55 11.10
C PRO A 103 -12.11 -6.56 11.08
N LYS A 104 -12.72 -5.95 12.09
CA LYS A 104 -14.18 -5.81 12.10
C LYS A 104 -14.58 -4.82 11.01
N VAL A 105 -15.64 -5.14 10.26
CA VAL A 105 -16.27 -4.13 9.40
C VAL A 105 -16.73 -2.98 10.29
N PRO A 106 -16.47 -1.71 9.93
CA PRO A 106 -17.00 -0.57 10.67
C PRO A 106 -18.51 -0.75 10.91
N ALA A 107 -18.95 -0.62 12.15
CA ALA A 107 -20.32 -0.93 12.55
C ALA A 107 -21.29 0.15 12.06
N THR A 108 -20.79 1.39 11.97
CA THR A 108 -21.60 2.56 11.60
C THR A 108 -21.08 3.22 10.33
N HIS A 109 -21.98 3.81 9.53
CA HIS A 109 -21.61 4.60 8.34
C HIS A 109 -20.63 5.74 8.68
N ALA A 110 -20.79 6.37 9.85
CA ALA A 110 -19.92 7.44 10.33
C ALA A 110 -18.46 6.95 10.51
N GLU A 111 -18.26 5.80 11.14
CA GLU A 111 -16.94 5.19 11.30
C GLU A 111 -16.35 4.80 9.94
N TRP A 112 -17.18 4.24 9.05
CA TRP A 112 -16.76 3.87 7.70
C TRP A 112 -16.30 5.09 6.88
N SER A 113 -16.98 6.23 6.98
CA SER A 113 -16.59 7.47 6.28
C SER A 113 -15.26 8.04 6.76
N GLN A 114 -14.83 7.78 7.99
CA GLN A 114 -13.55 8.25 8.53
C GLN A 114 -12.35 7.39 8.08
N VAL A 115 -12.59 6.14 7.68
CA VAL A 115 -11.51 5.25 7.22
C VAL A 115 -11.05 5.67 5.82
N PRO A 116 -9.74 5.85 5.56
CA PRO A 116 -9.23 6.14 4.22
C PRO A 116 -9.60 5.03 3.21
N SER A 117 -9.90 5.41 1.97
CA SER A 117 -10.33 4.47 0.92
C SER A 117 -9.33 3.32 0.71
N LEU A 118 -8.01 3.59 0.79
CA LEU A 118 -6.99 2.54 0.67
C LEU A 118 -7.05 1.52 1.81
N GLN A 119 -7.35 1.97 3.03
CA GLN A 119 -7.51 1.09 4.19
C GLN A 119 -8.80 0.25 4.05
N LYS A 120 -9.90 0.82 3.56
CA LYS A 120 -11.13 0.05 3.24
C LYS A 120 -10.83 -1.09 2.26
N ARG A 121 -10.04 -0.82 1.22
CA ARG A 121 -9.62 -1.84 0.24
C ARG A 121 -8.78 -2.94 0.88
N ALA A 122 -7.87 -2.60 1.79
CA ALA A 122 -7.04 -3.57 2.50
C ALA A 122 -7.89 -4.51 3.36
N ILE A 123 -8.82 -3.97 4.15
CA ILE A 123 -9.76 -4.74 4.99
C ILE A 123 -10.60 -5.69 4.11
N LEU A 124 -11.12 -5.20 2.98
CA LEU A 124 -11.91 -6.04 2.08
C LEU A 124 -11.08 -7.19 1.49
N ARG A 125 -9.82 -6.92 1.12
CA ARG A 125 -8.89 -7.96 0.64
C ARG A 125 -8.68 -9.04 1.68
N GLU A 126 -8.49 -8.67 2.95
CA GLU A 126 -8.34 -9.62 4.05
C GLU A 126 -9.59 -10.49 4.24
N HIS A 127 -10.78 -9.90 4.10
CA HIS A 127 -12.05 -10.65 4.19
C HIS A 127 -12.20 -11.65 3.05
N ILE A 128 -11.82 -11.28 1.83
CA ILE A 128 -11.85 -12.18 0.66
C ILE A 128 -10.80 -13.29 0.83
N GLN A 129 -9.61 -12.96 1.33
CA GLN A 129 -8.59 -13.95 1.64
C GLN A 129 -9.08 -14.95 2.69
N TRP A 130 -9.79 -14.47 3.72
CA TRP A 130 -10.44 -15.36 4.68
C TRP A 130 -11.54 -16.21 4.07
N ALA A 131 -12.38 -15.64 3.20
CA ALA A 131 -13.38 -16.40 2.46
C ALA A 131 -12.75 -17.56 1.66
N ALA A 132 -11.54 -17.34 1.12
CA ALA A 132 -10.75 -18.37 0.45
C ALA A 132 -10.27 -19.46 1.41
N THR A 133 -9.76 -19.12 2.60
CA THR A 133 -9.32 -20.13 3.58
C THR A 133 -10.48 -20.96 4.13
N GLN A 134 -11.68 -20.40 4.20
CA GLN A 134 -12.88 -21.08 4.67
C GLN A 134 -13.65 -21.83 3.56
N GLY A 135 -13.21 -21.73 2.29
CA GLY A 135 -13.89 -22.38 1.16
C GLY A 135 -15.23 -21.75 0.75
N VAL A 136 -15.58 -20.57 1.27
CA VAL A 136 -16.83 -19.84 0.94
C VAL A 136 -16.62 -18.78 -0.16
N LEU A 137 -15.43 -18.75 -0.76
CA LEU A 137 -15.04 -17.77 -1.78
C LEU A 137 -16.01 -17.69 -2.97
N ARG A 138 -16.51 -18.84 -3.45
CA ARG A 138 -17.47 -18.90 -4.57
C ARG A 138 -18.75 -18.12 -4.28
N GLN A 139 -19.28 -18.24 -3.05
CA GLN A 139 -20.50 -17.55 -2.66
C GLN A 139 -20.28 -16.04 -2.56
N VAL A 140 -19.13 -15.64 -2.00
CA VAL A 140 -18.72 -14.24 -1.92
C VAL A 140 -18.53 -13.65 -3.32
N TYR A 141 -17.88 -14.37 -4.22
CA TYR A 141 -17.70 -13.97 -5.61
C TYR A 141 -19.04 -13.75 -6.34
N GLU A 142 -19.96 -14.71 -6.24
CA GLU A 142 -21.29 -14.59 -6.84
C GLU A 142 -22.08 -13.41 -6.28
N ALA A 143 -21.98 -13.16 -4.97
CA ALA A 143 -22.62 -12.00 -4.33
C ALA A 143 -22.04 -10.67 -4.83
N LEU A 144 -20.71 -10.59 -4.99
CA LEU A 144 -20.02 -9.40 -5.49
C LEU A 144 -20.29 -9.16 -6.98
N ARG A 145 -20.37 -10.23 -7.79
CA ARG A 145 -20.65 -10.15 -9.23
C ARG A 145 -22.07 -9.65 -9.52
N LYS A 146 -23.04 -10.02 -8.69
CA LYS A 146 -24.44 -9.55 -8.79
C LYS A 146 -24.63 -8.14 -8.26
N LEU A 147 -23.61 -7.53 -7.66
CA LEU A 147 -23.73 -6.23 -7.03
C LEU A 147 -23.67 -5.10 -8.08
N PRO A 148 -24.70 -4.25 -8.19
CA PRO A 148 -24.68 -3.12 -9.12
C PRO A 148 -23.68 -2.04 -8.70
N GLU A 149 -23.15 -1.30 -9.67
CA GLU A 149 -22.10 -0.28 -9.46
C GLU A 149 -22.47 0.78 -8.42
N ASN A 150 -23.75 1.17 -8.35
CA ASN A 150 -24.28 2.13 -7.38
C ASN A 150 -24.21 1.68 -5.91
N LYS A 151 -23.85 0.41 -5.68
CA LYS A 151 -23.65 -0.15 -4.34
C LYS A 151 -22.17 -0.35 -3.99
N TRP A 152 -21.27 0.17 -4.82
CA TRP A 152 -19.85 0.23 -4.57
C TRP A 152 -19.42 1.65 -4.18
N HIS A 153 -18.38 1.72 -3.38
CA HIS A 153 -17.63 2.94 -3.12
C HIS A 153 -16.41 2.99 -4.03
N HIS A 154 -16.21 4.14 -4.67
CA HIS A 154 -15.14 4.39 -5.63
C HIS A 154 -14.02 5.22 -5.01
N ILE A 155 -12.85 5.18 -5.63
CA ILE A 155 -11.73 6.03 -5.22
C ILE A 155 -12.02 7.49 -5.63
N GLY A 156 -11.97 8.42 -4.68
CA GLY A 156 -12.19 9.85 -4.94
C GLY A 156 -13.59 10.40 -4.63
N GLU A 157 -14.51 9.54 -4.17
CA GLU A 157 -15.73 9.94 -3.44
C GLU A 157 -15.44 10.12 -1.95
#